data_AF-A0A6G3X534-F1
#
_entry.id   AF-A0A6G3X534-F1
#
_cell.length_a   1.000
_cell.length_b   1.000
_cell.length_c   1.000
_cell.angle_alpha   90.00
_cell.angle_beta   90.00
_cell.angle_gamma   90.00
#
_symmetry.space_group_name_H-M   'P 1'
#
loop_
_entity.id
_entity.type
_entity.pdbx_description
1 polymer ?
#
loop_
_entity_poly.entity_id
_entity_poly.type
_entity_poly.pdbx_seq_one_letter_code
_entity_poly.pdbx_strand_id
1 'polypeptide(L)'
;GQQEARGRLVTDAVVLATGYRERPVDLLLAALDPYIVRDEGGRPQVDAAQRLVLAPEIAGSVFVQNAERHTHGVGTPDLGLAAWRSAVIVNALTGKEFYPLPERTAFTTFGLGARDRDDRDAVSRRAEERR
;
A
#
# COMPACT_ATOMS: atom_id res chain seq x y z
N GLY A 1 38.59 -17.51 -0.67
CA GLY A 1 38.50 -16.36 0.23
C GLY A 1 38.73 -15.11 -0.58
N GLN A 2 37.70 -14.29 -0.79
CA GLN A 2 37.85 -12.97 -1.39
C GLN A 2 38.19 -11.99 -0.25
N GLN A 3 39.38 -11.40 -0.32
CA GLN A 3 39.86 -10.41 0.66
C GLN A 3 39.12 -9.09 0.42
N GLU A 4 38.60 -8.47 1.48
CA GLU A 4 38.15 -7.08 1.43
C GLU A 4 39.34 -6.17 1.12
N ALA A 5 39.41 -5.63 -0.10
CA ALA A 5 40.37 -4.62 -0.47
C ALA A 5 39.79 -3.23 -0.18
N ARG A 6 40.50 -2.42 0.62
CA ARG A 6 40.17 -1.02 0.87
C ARG A 6 41.01 -0.12 -0.04
N GLY A 7 40.38 0.94 -0.56
CA GLY A 7 41.03 1.95 -1.39
C GLY A 7 40.67 3.37 -0.92
N ARG A 8 41.41 4.36 -1.42
CA ARG A 8 41.19 5.79 -1.14
C ARG A 8 41.16 6.55 -2.45
N LEU A 9 40.22 7.49 -2.57
CA LEU A 9 40.17 8.49 -3.65
C LEU A 9 40.38 9.89 -3.06
N VAL A 10 40.99 10.78 -3.84
CA VAL A 10 41.07 12.21 -3.56
C VAL A 10 40.16 12.93 -4.56
N THR A 11 39.25 13.74 -4.05
CA THR A 11 38.28 14.51 -4.84
C THR A 11 37.98 15.81 -4.10
N ASP A 12 37.64 16.88 -4.83
CA ASP A 12 37.25 18.16 -4.25
C ASP A 12 35.86 18.10 -3.58
N ALA A 13 34.98 17.22 -4.07
CA ALA A 13 33.63 17.05 -3.55
C ALA A 13 33.11 15.60 -3.66
N VAL A 14 32.12 15.27 -2.83
CA VAL A 14 31.40 14.00 -2.83
C VAL A 14 29.89 14.27 -2.84
N VAL A 15 29.16 13.63 -3.77
CA VAL A 15 27.70 13.67 -3.83
C VAL A 15 27.13 12.34 -3.35
N LEU A 16 26.41 12.36 -2.23
CA LEU A 16 25.78 11.16 -1.66
C LEU A 16 24.35 10.97 -2.20
N ALA A 17 24.22 10.45 -3.41
CA ALA A 17 22.94 10.13 -4.05
C ALA A 17 22.32 8.82 -3.52
N THR A 18 22.24 8.67 -2.19
CA THR A 18 21.84 7.42 -1.51
C THR A 18 20.33 7.25 -1.33
N GLY A 19 19.53 8.15 -1.92
CA GLY A 19 18.07 8.16 -1.80
C GLY A 19 17.58 8.72 -0.47
N TYR A 20 16.36 8.34 -0.09
CA TYR A 20 15.69 8.80 1.13
C TYR A 20 15.25 7.60 1.97
N ARG A 21 15.19 7.80 3.28
CA ARG A 21 14.55 6.88 4.22
C ARG A 21 13.34 7.59 4.83
N GLU A 22 12.21 6.88 4.90
CA GLU A 22 11.03 7.36 5.60
C GLU A 22 11.38 7.71 7.04
N ARG A 23 10.94 8.89 7.48
CA ARG A 23 11.20 9.36 8.85
C ARG A 23 10.13 8.78 9.76
N PRO A 24 10.51 8.15 10.90
CA PRO A 24 9.53 7.70 11.87
C PRO A 24 8.70 8.89 12.38
N VAL A 25 7.38 8.74 12.38
CA VAL A 25 6.41 9.77 12.82
C VAL A 25 6.01 9.58 14.28
N ASP A 26 6.67 8.68 15.02
CA ASP A 26 6.30 8.32 16.40
C ASP A 26 6.28 9.54 17.33
N LEU A 27 7.14 10.54 17.11
CA LEU A 27 7.11 11.79 17.89
C LEU A 27 5.85 12.63 17.62
N LEU A 28 5.40 12.70 16.36
CA LEU A 28 4.17 13.42 16.00
C LEU A 28 2.93 12.67 16.52
N LEU A 29 2.99 11.34 16.52
CA LEU A 29 1.91 10.46 16.92
C LEU A 29 2.04 9.96 18.37
N ALA A 30 2.93 10.53 19.18
CA ALA A 30 3.27 9.99 20.50
C ALA A 30 2.03 9.83 21.42
N ALA A 31 1.08 10.77 21.33
CA ALA A 31 -0.18 10.70 22.08
C ALA A 31 -1.13 9.59 21.61
N LEU A 32 -0.98 9.14 20.36
CA LEU A 32 -1.77 8.06 19.76
C LEU A 32 -1.05 6.71 19.80
N ASP A 33 0.24 6.67 20.12
CA ASP A 33 1.07 5.46 20.06
C ASP A 33 0.47 4.23 20.77
N PRO A 34 -0.11 4.34 21.98
CA PRO A 34 -0.76 3.19 22.65
C PRO A 34 -1.96 2.62 21.90
N TYR A 35 -2.56 3.41 21.01
CA TYR A 35 -3.75 3.05 20.24
C TYR A 35 -3.44 2.65 18.81
N ILE A 36 -2.20 2.76 18.35
CA ILE A 36 -1.82 2.37 16.98
C ILE A 36 -1.64 0.86 16.92
N VAL A 37 -2.42 0.18 16.09
CA VAL A 37 -2.23 -1.24 15.80
C VAL A 37 -1.02 -1.39 14.90
N ARG A 38 -0.06 -2.22 15.32
CA ARG A 38 1.21 -2.47 14.62
C ARG A 38 1.26 -3.90 14.07
N ASP A 39 2.04 -4.10 13.00
CA ASP A 39 2.33 -5.43 12.47
C ASP A 39 3.43 -6.15 13.30
N GLU A 40 3.77 -7.38 12.92
CA GLU A 40 4.83 -8.17 13.58
C GLU A 40 6.21 -7.50 13.52
N GLY A 41 6.44 -6.60 12.55
CA GLY A 41 7.66 -5.80 12.42
C GLY A 41 7.63 -4.50 13.21
N GLY A 42 6.59 -4.26 14.02
CA GLY A 42 6.42 -3.05 14.81
C GLY A 42 6.02 -1.82 14.00
N ARG A 43 5.56 -1.96 12.75
CA ARG A 43 5.15 -0.83 11.90
C ARG A 43 3.65 -0.57 12.03
N PRO A 44 3.19 0.69 11.99
CA PRO A 44 1.76 1.00 11.99
C PRO A 44 1.04 0.30 10.83
N GLN A 45 -0.09 -0.34 11.12
CA GLN A 45 -0.94 -0.90 10.07
C GLN A 45 -1.76 0.21 9.42
N VAL A 46 -1.88 0.14 8.09
CA VAL A 46 -2.67 1.07 7.28
C VAL A 46 -3.70 0.26 6.51
N ASP A 47 -4.96 0.64 6.62
CA ASP A 47 -6.06 -0.03 5.92
C ASP A 47 -6.18 0.40 4.45
N ALA A 48 -7.07 -0.25 3.70
CA ALA A 48 -7.29 0.04 2.28
C ALA A 48 -7.81 1.48 2.03
N ALA A 49 -8.42 2.13 3.02
CA ALA A 49 -8.90 3.50 2.94
C ALA A 49 -7.81 4.53 3.31
N GLN A 50 -6.55 4.10 3.43
CA GLN A 50 -5.39 4.92 3.78
C GLN A 50 -5.45 5.45 5.21
N ARG A 51 -6.08 4.72 6.13
CA ARG A 51 -6.19 5.09 7.56
C ARG A 51 -5.24 4.26 8.41
N LEU A 52 -4.65 4.87 9.43
CA LEU A 52 -4.06 4.11 10.53
C LEU A 52 -5.13 3.21 11.16
N VAL A 53 -4.80 1.95 11.37
CA VAL A 53 -5.63 1.06 12.17
C VAL A 53 -5.42 1.44 13.64
N LEU A 54 -6.48 1.97 14.26
CA LEU A 54 -6.47 2.42 15.65
C LEU A 54 -7.31 1.48 16.54
N ALA A 55 -7.04 1.52 17.84
CA ALA A 55 -7.79 0.77 18.83
C ALA A 55 -9.27 1.22 18.84
N PRO A 56 -10.23 0.32 19.15
CA PRO A 56 -11.66 0.58 19.01
C PRO A 56 -12.19 1.76 19.85
N GLU A 57 -11.47 2.16 20.89
CA GLU A 57 -11.86 3.28 21.77
C GLU A 57 -11.66 4.65 21.09
N ILE A 58 -10.88 4.71 20.01
CA ILE A 58 -10.66 5.94 19.23
C ILE A 58 -11.72 6.05 18.14
N ALA A 59 -12.69 6.95 18.33
CA ALA A 59 -13.74 7.23 17.35
C ALA A 59 -13.25 8.02 16.12
N GLY A 60 -12.10 8.68 16.23
CA GLY A 60 -11.51 9.46 15.14
C GLY A 60 -10.77 8.62 14.11
N SER A 61 -10.44 9.22 12.96
CA SER A 61 -9.61 8.59 11.93
C SER A 61 -8.37 9.44 11.65
N VAL A 62 -7.23 8.77 11.44
CA VAL A 62 -5.99 9.40 10.99
C VAL A 62 -5.65 8.83 9.63
N PHE A 63 -5.68 9.68 8.60
CA PHE A 63 -5.30 9.30 7.24
C PHE A 63 -3.82 9.54 7.03
N VAL A 64 -3.18 8.68 6.25
CA VAL A 64 -1.76 8.78 5.90
C VAL A 64 -1.59 8.80 4.38
N GLN A 65 -0.50 9.42 3.94
CA GLN A 65 -0.09 9.48 2.54
C GLN A 65 1.40 9.19 2.50
N ASN A 66 1.81 8.29 1.61
CA ASN A 66 3.20 7.90 1.39
C ASN A 66 3.89 7.25 2.62
N ALA A 67 3.12 6.75 3.60
CA ALA A 67 3.63 6.07 4.81
C ALA A 67 3.33 4.56 4.82
N GLU A 68 2.73 4.07 3.74
CA GLU A 68 2.12 2.75 3.63
C GLU A 68 2.92 1.77 2.73
N ARG A 69 4.22 1.99 2.54
CA ARG A 69 5.02 1.20 1.59
C ARG A 69 5.06 -0.30 1.95
N HIS A 70 4.99 -0.64 3.24
CA HIS A 70 4.95 -2.01 3.74
C HIS A 70 3.59 -2.71 3.59
N THR A 71 2.52 -1.97 3.28
CA THR A 71 1.15 -2.51 3.14
C THR A 71 0.56 -2.34 1.74
N HIS A 72 0.92 -1.27 1.02
CA HIS A 72 0.38 -0.91 -0.30
C HIS A 72 1.43 -0.96 -1.42
N GLY A 73 2.64 -1.44 -1.09
CA GLY A 73 3.65 -1.82 -2.07
C GLY A 73 4.43 -0.65 -2.68
N VAL A 74 5.06 -0.91 -3.83
CA VAL A 74 6.04 -0.01 -4.45
C VAL A 74 5.44 1.25 -5.08
N GLY A 75 4.12 1.31 -5.29
CA GLY A 75 3.42 2.45 -5.89
C GLY A 75 3.14 3.60 -4.91
N THR A 76 3.40 3.42 -3.61
CA THR A 76 3.16 4.41 -2.57
C THR A 76 3.76 5.81 -2.84
N PRO A 77 5.04 5.97 -3.25
CA PRO A 77 5.59 7.29 -3.56
C PRO A 77 5.23 7.81 -4.96
N ASP A 78 4.49 7.05 -5.77
CA ASP A 78 4.15 7.44 -7.14
C ASP A 78 3.16 8.61 -7.15
N LEU A 79 3.56 9.70 -7.82
CA LEU A 79 2.70 10.87 -8.05
C LEU A 79 1.52 10.54 -8.97
N GLY A 80 1.68 9.57 -9.87
CA GLY A 80 0.59 9.10 -10.74
C GLY A 80 -0.59 8.52 -9.97
N LEU A 81 -0.36 8.02 -8.76
CA LEU A 81 -1.39 7.47 -7.87
C LEU A 81 -1.90 8.47 -6.83
N ALA A 82 -1.32 9.67 -6.72
CA ALA A 82 -1.70 10.65 -5.71
C ALA A 82 -3.16 11.12 -5.83
N ALA A 83 -3.64 11.32 -7.07
CA ALA A 83 -5.03 11.67 -7.32
C ALA A 83 -5.99 10.55 -6.89
N TRP A 84 -5.67 9.30 -7.23
CA TRP A 84 -6.45 8.14 -6.83
C TRP A 84 -6.47 7.97 -5.30
N ARG A 85 -5.32 8.07 -4.62
CA ARG A 85 -5.27 8.03 -3.14
C ARG A 85 -6.08 9.15 -2.50
N SER A 86 -6.02 10.36 -3.06
CA SER A 86 -6.81 11.49 -2.57
C SER A 86 -8.32 11.25 -2.72
N ALA A 87 -8.75 10.68 -3.84
CA ALA A 87 -10.14 10.29 -4.08
C ALA A 87 -10.61 9.22 -3.07
N VAL A 88 -9.78 8.21 -2.79
CA VAL A 88 -10.06 7.19 -1.74
C VAL A 88 -10.28 7.85 -0.38
N ILE A 89 -9.38 8.75 0.03
CA ILE A 89 -9.48 9.44 1.32
C ILE A 89 -10.74 10.31 1.40
N VAL A 90 -11.02 11.12 0.38
CA VAL A 90 -12.21 11.99 0.38
C VAL A 90 -13.49 11.17 0.43
N ASN A 91 -13.56 10.06 -0.32
CA ASN A 91 -14.73 9.20 -0.29
C ASN A 91 -14.92 8.56 1.10
N ALA A 92 -13.84 8.08 1.71
CA ALA A 92 -13.88 7.49 3.05
C ALA A 92 -14.24 8.51 4.14
N LEU A 93 -13.68 9.73 4.07
CA LEU A 93 -13.94 10.82 5.01
C LEU A 93 -15.40 11.29 4.96
N THR A 94 -16.00 11.34 3.77
CA THR A 94 -17.36 11.84 3.56
C THR A 94 -18.43 10.75 3.65
N GLY A 95 -18.04 9.48 3.60
CA GLY A 95 -18.96 8.33 3.49
C GLY A 95 -19.75 8.33 2.17
N LYS A 96 -19.28 9.05 1.15
CA LYS A 96 -19.94 9.20 -0.15
C LYS A 96 -18.94 8.99 -1.27
N GLU A 97 -19.38 8.47 -2.39
CA GLU A 97 -18.56 8.45 -3.60
C GLU A 97 -18.59 9.84 -4.26
N PHE A 98 -17.71 10.72 -3.79
CA PHE A 98 -17.58 12.07 -4.35
C PHE A 98 -16.73 12.05 -5.63
N TYR A 99 -15.71 11.19 -5.66
CA TYR A 99 -14.89 10.92 -6.82
C TYR A 99 -15.02 9.44 -7.22
N PRO A 100 -15.46 9.12 -8.44
CA PRO A 100 -15.57 7.73 -8.86
C PRO A 100 -14.19 7.09 -8.96
N LEU A 101 -14.07 5.87 -8.46
CA LEU A 101 -12.83 5.10 -8.51
C LEU A 101 -12.92 4.03 -9.62
N PRO A 102 -11.91 3.91 -10.50
CA PRO A 102 -11.95 2.90 -11.55
C PRO A 102 -11.86 1.49 -10.96
N GLU A 103 -12.83 0.64 -11.26
CA GLU A 103 -12.85 -0.75 -10.78
C GLU A 103 -11.74 -1.60 -11.40
N ARG A 104 -11.35 -1.31 -12.66
CA ARG A 104 -10.31 -2.03 -13.38
C ARG A 104 -9.58 -1.14 -14.36
N THR A 105 -8.27 -1.04 -14.18
CA THR A 105 -7.36 -0.26 -15.05
C THR A 105 -6.35 -1.14 -15.78
N ALA A 106 -6.14 -2.37 -15.33
CA ALA A 106 -5.20 -3.31 -15.94
C ALA A 106 -5.87 -4.30 -16.91
N PHE A 107 -5.16 -4.63 -17.99
CA PHE A 107 -5.50 -5.76 -18.86
C PHE A 107 -5.13 -7.10 -18.21
N THR A 108 -4.06 -7.12 -17.41
CA THR A 108 -3.59 -8.29 -16.67
C THR A 108 -4.48 -8.56 -15.44
N THR A 109 -4.72 -9.83 -15.16
CA THR A 109 -5.37 -10.27 -13.92
C THR A 109 -4.31 -10.79 -12.97
N PHE A 110 -4.33 -10.26 -11.74
CA PHE A 110 -3.48 -10.73 -10.65
C PHE A 110 -4.35 -11.48 -9.64
N GLY A 111 -3.76 -12.44 -8.91
CA GLY A 111 -4.47 -13.32 -7.97
C GLY A 111 -5.08 -14.56 -8.63
N LEU A 112 -5.37 -15.57 -7.80
CA LEU A 112 -5.81 -16.90 -8.26
C LEU A 112 -7.34 -17.02 -8.45
N GLY A 113 -8.11 -15.94 -8.31
CA GLY A 113 -9.57 -16.01 -8.25
C GLY A 113 -10.31 -14.98 -9.11
N ALA A 114 -10.82 -15.43 -10.26
CA ALA A 114 -12.07 -14.98 -10.90
C ALA A 114 -12.39 -15.82 -12.16
N ARG A 115 -11.38 -16.23 -12.93
CA ARG A 115 -11.58 -17.07 -14.13
C ARG A 115 -11.87 -18.55 -13.82
N ASP A 116 -11.43 -19.03 -12.67
CA ASP A 116 -11.52 -20.46 -12.32
C ASP A 116 -12.95 -20.89 -11.93
N ARG A 117 -13.86 -19.95 -11.65
CA ARG A 117 -15.29 -20.25 -11.41
C ARG A 117 -16.09 -20.26 -12.72
N ASP A 118 -15.83 -19.30 -13.60
CA ASP A 118 -16.57 -19.13 -14.86
C ASP A 118 -16.24 -20.25 -15.88
N ASP A 119 -14.98 -20.71 -15.93
CA ASP A 119 -14.57 -21.83 -16.79
C ASP A 119 -15.16 -23.19 -16.34
N ARG A 120 -15.31 -23.43 -15.02
CA ARG A 120 -15.91 -24.67 -14.50
C ARG A 120 -17.40 -24.76 -14.84
N ASP A 121 -18.12 -23.65 -14.75
CA ASP A 121 -19.55 -23.60 -15.07
C ASP A 121 -19.82 -23.73 -16.58
N ALA A 122 -18.94 -23.18 -17.42
CA ALA A 122 -19.02 -23.33 -18.87
C ALA A 122 -18.72 -24.75 -19.37
N VAL A 123 -17.82 -25.47 -18.70
CA VAL A 123 -17.47 -26.86 -19.03
C VAL A 123 -18.59 -27.82 -18.62
N SER A 124 -19.21 -27.63 -17.45
CA SER A 124 -20.34 -28.46 -16.99
C SER A 124 -21.56 -28.36 -17.91
N ARG A 125 -21.93 -27.15 -18.36
CA ARG A 125 -23.06 -26.96 -19.29
C ARG A 125 -22.85 -27.64 -20.65
N ARG A 126 -21.62 -27.61 -21.18
CA ARG A 126 -21.28 -28.30 -22.45
C ARG A 126 -21.25 -29.83 -22.34
N ALA A 127 -21.08 -30.38 -21.14
CA ALA A 127 -21.14 -31.82 -20.90
C ALA A 127 -22.58 -32.34 -20.75
N GLU A 128 -23.50 -31.49 -20.27
CA GLU A 128 -24.93 -31.79 -20.18
C GLU A 128 -25.66 -31.67 -21.53
N GLU A 129 -25.26 -30.72 -22.39
CA GLU A 129 -25.82 -30.54 -23.75
C GLU A 129 -25.38 -31.63 -24.76
N ARG A 130 -24.45 -32.51 -24.38
CA ARG A 130 -23.95 -33.63 -25.19
C ARG A 130 -24.38 -35.00 -24.66
N ARG A 131 -25.55 -35.07 -24.01
CA ARG A 131 -26.21 -36.32 -23.62
C ARG A 131 -27.62 -36.39 -24.19
#